data_AF-A0AAW2ZHA2-F1
#
_entry.id   AF-A0AAW2ZHA2-F1
#
_cell.length_a   1.000
_cell.length_b   1.000
_cell.length_c   1.000
_cell.angle_alpha   90.00
_cell.angle_beta   90.00
_cell.angle_gamma   90.00
#
_symmetry.space_group_name_H-M   'P 1'
#
loop_
_entity.id
_entity.type
_entity.pdbx_description
1 polymer ?
#
loop_
_entity_poly.entity_id
_entity_poly.type
_entity_poly.pdbx_seq_one_letter_code
_entity_poly.pdbx_strand_id
1 'polypeptide(L)'
;MATNPKKFYAKHILHTYSQFSYIGGCASCTYICNEVAIHALQGALSYYSRDEIQDLINKCLKVGVYSDKGIGYRSTDEVQATVARFKDNLVNVSLSCGKLKDPESFIKLMDCMMKKALIKREQEENAITVVVFTKTPETILICVDASHKAKYPVIIFDSHPRSFEKNLGAGFYYFTSMKDADQHLHTLFPYQENAYSHLDENTARAYVMFEANTLELSKHAIDNPPKLINEHVELTAAAKKPNSLGNMVISGSVTPINDDFFNDNVAEVDVLNLNTTPQCDEELIRQNKELKEKLLKSNERVKTLTKSIEDQWKLISHLESENIAAKMQVHELKKNFTINL
;
A
#
# COMPACT_ATOMS: atom_id res chain seq x y z
N MET A 1 -21.29 -26.74 -7.56
CA MET A 1 -22.11 -25.51 -7.48
C MET A 1 -21.35 -24.52 -6.60
N ALA A 2 -20.75 -23.49 -7.18
CA ALA A 2 -20.07 -22.46 -6.39
C ALA A 2 -21.14 -21.66 -5.64
N THR A 3 -21.16 -21.75 -4.33
CA THR A 3 -21.99 -20.91 -3.48
C THR A 3 -21.62 -19.46 -3.73
N ASN A 4 -22.62 -18.61 -3.99
CA ASN A 4 -22.40 -17.17 -4.04
C ASN A 4 -21.68 -16.76 -2.74
N PRO A 5 -20.52 -16.09 -2.79
CA PRO A 5 -19.84 -15.66 -1.58
C PRO A 5 -20.79 -14.78 -0.78
N LYS A 6 -20.94 -15.12 0.49
CA LYS A 6 -21.87 -14.44 1.40
C LYS A 6 -21.46 -12.97 1.47
N LYS A 7 -22.40 -12.07 1.19
CA LYS A 7 -22.16 -10.63 1.38
C LYS A 7 -22.19 -10.34 2.88
N PHE A 8 -21.13 -9.70 3.38
CA PHE A 8 -20.99 -9.34 4.79
C PHE A 8 -21.25 -7.84 5.03
N TYR A 9 -21.11 -6.99 4.02
CA TYR A 9 -21.39 -5.56 4.15
C TYR A 9 -22.90 -5.27 4.06
N ALA A 10 -23.32 -4.18 4.71
CA ALA A 10 -24.70 -3.70 4.68
C ALA A 10 -25.01 -2.83 3.45
N LYS A 11 -23.99 -2.14 2.92
CA LYS A 11 -24.08 -1.29 1.73
C LYS A 11 -22.74 -1.33 1.00
N HIS A 12 -22.77 -1.22 -0.33
CA HIS A 12 -21.58 -0.88 -1.11
C HIS A 12 -21.89 0.24 -2.08
N ILE A 13 -20.86 0.96 -2.49
CA ILE A 13 -20.91 1.91 -3.60
C ILE A 13 -19.71 1.63 -4.48
N LEU A 14 -19.98 1.13 -5.68
CA LEU A 14 -18.95 0.77 -6.66
C LEU A 14 -18.94 1.80 -7.78
N HIS A 15 -17.74 2.10 -8.26
CA HIS A 15 -17.49 2.89 -9.46
C HIS A 15 -17.29 1.95 -10.66
N THR A 16 -17.43 2.47 -11.88
CA THR A 16 -17.20 1.69 -13.12
C THR A 16 -15.72 1.47 -13.41
N TYR A 17 -14.86 2.35 -12.92
CA TYR A 17 -13.41 2.26 -13.02
C TYR A 17 -12.77 1.68 -11.76
N SER A 18 -11.62 1.04 -11.96
CA SER A 18 -10.69 0.60 -10.91
C SER A 18 -9.31 1.19 -11.18
N GLN A 19 -8.33 0.85 -10.34
CA GLN A 19 -6.93 1.22 -10.62
C GLN A 19 -6.45 0.70 -11.99
N PHE A 20 -6.94 -0.47 -12.44
CA PHE A 20 -6.57 -1.07 -13.72
C PHE A 20 -7.18 -0.36 -14.93
N SER A 21 -8.12 0.56 -14.72
CA SER A 21 -8.68 1.37 -15.79
C SER A 21 -7.68 2.41 -16.31
N TYR A 22 -6.62 2.70 -15.56
CA TYR A 22 -5.63 3.73 -15.88
C TYR A 22 -4.28 3.12 -16.26
N ILE A 23 -3.60 3.73 -17.23
CA ILE A 23 -2.23 3.34 -17.61
C ILE A 23 -1.31 3.53 -16.40
N GLY A 24 -0.54 2.51 -16.06
CA GLY A 24 0.34 2.51 -14.88
C GLY A 24 -0.37 2.27 -13.54
N GLY A 25 -1.71 2.17 -13.53
CA GLY A 25 -2.47 2.06 -12.27
C GLY A 25 -2.41 0.71 -11.56
N CYS A 26 -1.78 -0.31 -12.15
CA CYS A 26 -1.72 -1.66 -11.56
C CYS A 26 -0.97 -1.74 -10.23
N ALA A 27 -0.08 -0.78 -9.96
CA ALA A 27 0.77 -0.74 -8.77
C ALA A 27 0.52 0.49 -7.88
N SER A 28 -0.51 1.28 -8.17
CA SER A 28 -0.78 2.57 -7.50
C SER A 28 -1.70 2.46 -6.27
N CYS A 29 -2.02 1.26 -5.81
CA CYS A 29 -2.98 1.01 -4.72
C CYS A 29 -2.66 1.79 -3.43
N THR A 30 -1.39 1.84 -3.01
CA THR A 30 -0.95 2.63 -1.84
C THR A 30 -1.20 4.13 -2.02
N TYR A 31 -0.91 4.67 -3.20
CA TYR A 31 -1.10 6.09 -3.52
C TYR A 31 -2.58 6.46 -3.51
N ILE A 32 -3.43 5.61 -4.10
CA ILE A 32 -4.89 5.76 -4.10
C ILE A 32 -5.42 5.71 -2.66
N CYS A 33 -4.96 4.75 -1.84
CA CYS A 33 -5.41 4.64 -0.45
C CYS A 33 -4.97 5.83 0.41
N ASN A 34 -3.79 6.40 0.19
CA ASN A 34 -3.36 7.64 0.87
C ASN A 34 -4.25 8.83 0.48
N GLU A 35 -4.64 8.94 -0.79
CA GLU A 35 -5.58 9.98 -1.20
C GLU A 35 -6.95 9.79 -0.54
N VAL A 36 -7.48 8.57 -0.51
CA VAL A 36 -8.74 8.27 0.19
C VAL A 36 -8.63 8.59 1.69
N ALA A 37 -7.47 8.36 2.31
CA ALA A 37 -7.24 8.67 3.73
C ALA A 37 -7.41 10.15 4.03
N ILE A 38 -6.92 11.04 3.17
CA ILE A 38 -7.09 12.49 3.32
C ILE A 38 -8.59 12.83 3.39
N HIS A 39 -9.39 12.35 2.42
CA HIS A 39 -10.82 12.64 2.39
C HIS A 39 -11.56 12.01 3.58
N ALA A 40 -11.21 10.78 3.96
CA ALA A 40 -11.79 10.11 5.11
C ALA A 40 -11.57 10.88 6.41
N LEU A 41 -10.33 11.33 6.67
CA LEU A 41 -9.97 12.08 7.87
C LEU A 41 -10.52 13.51 7.89
N GLN A 42 -10.96 14.05 6.76
CA GLN A 42 -11.72 15.29 6.67
C GLN A 42 -13.22 15.11 6.94
N GLY A 43 -13.68 13.88 7.25
CA GLY A 43 -15.07 13.60 7.61
C GLY A 43 -16.00 13.29 6.43
N ALA A 44 -15.45 13.00 5.25
CA ALA A 44 -16.21 12.88 4.01
C ALA A 44 -17.13 11.63 3.92
N LEU A 45 -16.72 10.49 4.47
CA LEU A 45 -17.24 9.20 3.97
C LEU A 45 -18.62 8.79 4.48
N SER A 46 -18.99 9.17 5.70
CA SER A 46 -20.23 8.70 6.34
C SER A 46 -21.48 9.48 5.90
N TYR A 47 -21.30 10.67 5.32
CA TYR A 47 -22.38 11.62 5.03
C TYR A 47 -22.65 11.85 3.54
N TYR A 48 -21.74 11.41 2.68
CA TYR A 48 -21.88 11.62 1.24
C TYR A 48 -23.03 10.79 0.64
N SER A 49 -23.73 11.43 -0.28
CA SER A 49 -24.64 10.79 -1.21
C SER A 49 -23.90 9.79 -2.10
N ARG A 50 -24.67 8.98 -2.84
CA ARG A 50 -24.07 8.00 -3.75
C ARG A 50 -23.21 8.65 -4.83
N ASP A 51 -23.68 9.77 -5.38
CA ASP A 51 -23.01 10.44 -6.50
C ASP A 51 -21.72 11.11 -6.01
N GLU A 52 -21.74 11.74 -4.84
CA GLU A 52 -20.54 12.29 -4.19
C GLU A 52 -19.48 11.21 -3.90
N ILE A 53 -19.90 10.00 -3.49
CA ILE A 53 -18.97 8.88 -3.32
C ILE A 53 -18.42 8.39 -4.67
N GLN A 54 -19.23 8.36 -5.74
CA GLN A 54 -18.73 7.96 -7.06
C GLN A 54 -17.69 8.96 -7.59
N ASP A 55 -17.96 10.26 -7.44
CA ASP A 55 -17.03 11.33 -7.80
C ASP A 55 -15.75 11.24 -6.97
N LEU A 56 -15.86 10.96 -5.66
CA LEU A 56 -14.73 10.74 -4.79
C LEU A 56 -13.88 9.55 -5.24
N ILE A 57 -14.49 8.40 -5.56
CA ILE A 57 -13.75 7.23 -6.05
C ILE A 57 -12.97 7.60 -7.32
N ASN A 58 -13.63 8.22 -8.29
CA ASN A 58 -13.00 8.62 -9.55
C ASN A 58 -11.81 9.56 -9.33
N LYS A 59 -11.98 10.54 -8.44
CA LYS A 59 -10.94 11.49 -8.06
C LYS A 59 -9.74 10.81 -7.40
N CYS A 60 -9.98 9.97 -6.39
CA CYS A 60 -8.91 9.26 -5.68
C CYS A 60 -8.13 8.35 -6.61
N LEU A 61 -8.81 7.66 -7.54
CA LEU A 61 -8.15 6.86 -8.56
C LEU A 61 -7.21 7.72 -9.42
N LYS A 62 -7.68 8.85 -9.95
CA LYS A 62 -6.87 9.72 -10.81
C LYS A 62 -5.66 10.29 -10.08
N VAL A 63 -5.87 10.89 -8.91
CA VAL A 63 -4.79 11.51 -8.13
C VAL A 63 -3.78 10.47 -7.66
N GLY A 64 -4.24 9.30 -7.21
CA GLY A 64 -3.37 8.21 -6.78
C GLY A 64 -2.49 7.69 -7.91
N VAL A 65 -3.07 7.39 -9.07
CA VAL A 65 -2.31 6.91 -10.25
C VAL A 65 -1.35 7.98 -10.77
N TYR A 66 -1.77 9.24 -10.81
CA TYR A 66 -0.89 10.34 -11.21
C TYR A 66 0.30 10.52 -10.25
N SER A 67 0.05 10.42 -8.94
CA SER A 67 1.08 10.57 -7.90
C SER A 67 2.12 9.46 -7.90
N ASP A 68 1.74 8.27 -8.38
CA ASP A 68 2.62 7.10 -8.49
C ASP A 68 3.79 7.33 -9.44
N LYS A 69 3.57 8.07 -10.54
CA LYS A 69 4.59 8.30 -11.59
C LYS A 69 5.21 7.01 -12.15
N GLY A 70 4.48 5.90 -12.07
CA GLY A 70 4.91 4.58 -12.56
C GLY A 70 5.95 3.88 -11.69
N ILE A 71 6.13 4.28 -10.43
CA ILE A 71 7.08 3.66 -9.51
C ILE A 71 6.52 2.35 -8.96
N GLY A 72 5.27 2.39 -8.46
CA GLY A 72 4.52 1.25 -7.96
C GLY A 72 5.05 0.64 -6.66
N TYR A 73 4.24 -0.25 -6.06
CA TYR A 73 4.64 -1.19 -5.00
C TYR A 73 5.45 -0.57 -3.85
N ARG A 74 5.01 0.59 -3.36
CA ARG A 74 5.63 1.30 -2.24
C ARG A 74 4.84 1.11 -0.95
N SER A 75 5.56 1.08 0.16
CA SER A 75 4.95 1.16 1.48
C SER A 75 4.34 2.55 1.71
N THR A 76 3.45 2.65 2.70
CA THR A 76 2.83 3.94 3.03
C THR A 76 3.86 4.99 3.43
N ASP A 77 4.90 4.60 4.18
CA ASP A 77 5.97 5.50 4.60
C ASP A 77 6.81 6.02 3.44
N GLU A 78 7.17 5.15 2.48
CA GLU A 78 7.91 5.55 1.28
C GLU A 78 7.10 6.54 0.43
N VAL A 79 5.80 6.27 0.26
CA VAL A 79 4.89 7.15 -0.49
C VAL A 79 4.80 8.52 0.18
N GLN A 80 4.61 8.57 1.50
CA GLN A 80 4.53 9.83 2.25
C GLN A 80 5.85 10.59 2.25
N ALA A 81 7.00 9.92 2.28
CA ALA A 81 8.30 10.58 2.24
C ALA A 81 8.60 11.24 0.88
N THR A 82 8.08 10.68 -0.21
CA THR A 82 8.45 11.05 -1.58
C THR A 82 7.42 11.92 -2.30
N VAL A 83 6.14 11.84 -1.93
CA VAL A 83 5.07 12.62 -2.55
C VAL A 83 4.69 13.77 -1.63
N ALA A 84 5.06 15.00 -2.02
CA ALA A 84 4.81 16.22 -1.25
C ALA A 84 3.35 16.34 -0.77
N ARG A 85 2.38 16.03 -1.62
CA ARG A 85 0.96 16.02 -1.25
C ARG A 85 0.69 15.14 -0.03
N PHE A 86 1.21 13.91 0.02
CA PHE A 86 0.95 13.02 1.14
C PHE A 86 1.79 13.42 2.36
N LYS A 87 3.04 13.84 2.14
CA LYS A 87 3.92 14.39 3.18
C LYS A 87 3.30 15.55 3.95
N ASP A 88 2.69 16.47 3.20
CA ASP A 88 2.14 17.71 3.77
C ASP A 88 0.80 17.47 4.46
N ASN A 89 0.09 16.39 4.11
CA ASN A 89 -1.28 16.15 4.59
C ASN A 89 -1.43 15.01 5.58
N LEU A 90 -0.53 14.03 5.58
CA LEU A 90 -0.67 12.81 6.38
C LEU A 90 0.55 12.62 7.27
N VAL A 91 0.30 12.04 8.44
CA VAL A 91 1.32 11.57 9.37
C VAL A 91 1.00 10.12 9.72
N ASN A 92 2.01 9.25 9.64
CA ASN A 92 1.91 7.91 10.19
C ASN A 92 2.13 7.95 11.70
N VAL A 93 1.11 7.57 12.46
CA VAL A 93 1.15 7.62 13.94
C VAL A 93 1.38 6.26 14.58
N SER A 94 1.14 5.17 13.84
CA SER A 94 1.49 3.83 14.31
C SER A 94 1.47 2.82 13.18
N LEU A 95 2.47 1.93 13.18
CA LEU A 95 2.53 0.73 12.36
C LEU A 95 2.12 -0.49 13.20
N SER A 96 1.29 -1.35 12.64
CA SER A 96 0.97 -2.67 13.17
C SER A 96 1.23 -3.73 12.11
N CYS A 97 1.89 -4.82 12.49
CA CYS A 97 2.12 -5.96 11.60
C CYS A 97 1.53 -7.22 12.21
N GLY A 98 0.98 -8.09 11.38
CA GLY A 98 0.33 -9.32 11.84
C GLY A 98 0.38 -10.44 10.81
N LYS A 99 0.08 -11.67 11.26
CA LYS A 99 0.04 -12.86 10.42
C LYS A 99 -1.40 -13.12 9.98
N LEU A 100 -1.63 -13.32 8.69
CA LEU A 100 -2.96 -13.62 8.14
C LEU A 100 -3.53 -14.96 8.64
N LYS A 101 -2.67 -15.89 9.05
CA LYS A 101 -3.10 -17.18 9.60
C LYS A 101 -3.70 -17.07 11.00
N ASP A 102 -3.44 -15.98 11.72
CA ASP A 102 -4.03 -15.76 13.04
C ASP A 102 -5.48 -15.28 12.84
N PRO A 103 -6.49 -16.09 13.22
CA PRO A 103 -7.89 -15.76 12.99
C PRO A 103 -8.32 -14.46 13.68
N GLU A 104 -7.60 -14.03 14.71
CA GLU A 104 -7.93 -12.83 15.48
C GLU A 104 -7.20 -11.57 15.02
N SER A 105 -6.32 -11.65 14.01
CA SER A 105 -5.48 -10.50 13.65
C SER A 105 -6.30 -9.30 13.12
N PHE A 106 -7.33 -9.54 12.30
CA PHE A 106 -8.18 -8.44 11.80
C PHE A 106 -9.07 -7.86 12.88
N ILE A 107 -9.74 -8.70 13.69
CA ILE A 107 -10.56 -8.19 14.79
C ILE A 107 -9.73 -7.39 15.79
N LYS A 108 -8.51 -7.82 16.15
CA LYS A 108 -7.59 -7.05 17.01
C LYS A 108 -7.24 -5.69 16.41
N LEU A 109 -6.94 -5.65 15.11
CA LEU A 109 -6.67 -4.40 14.40
C LEU A 109 -7.87 -3.44 14.48
N MET A 110 -9.07 -3.91 14.15
CA MET A 110 -10.28 -3.09 14.20
C MET A 110 -10.64 -2.64 15.61
N ASP A 111 -10.45 -3.51 16.61
CA ASP A 111 -10.72 -3.20 18.01
C ASP A 111 -9.77 -2.09 18.53
N CYS A 112 -8.49 -2.14 18.11
CA CYS A 112 -7.53 -1.05 18.34
C CYS A 112 -7.94 0.26 17.65
N MET A 113 -8.39 0.18 16.38
CA MET A 113 -8.87 1.37 15.65
C MET A 113 -10.11 1.99 16.32
N MET A 114 -11.05 1.15 16.77
CA MET A 114 -12.27 1.59 17.46
C MET A 114 -11.96 2.24 18.80
N LYS A 115 -11.06 1.66 19.60
CA LYS A 115 -10.61 2.27 20.86
C LYS A 115 -9.98 3.65 20.63
N LYS A 116 -9.11 3.78 19.61
CA LYS A 116 -8.55 5.09 19.24
C LYS A 116 -9.63 6.08 18.81
N ALA A 117 -10.60 5.65 18.01
CA ALA A 117 -11.70 6.50 17.54
C ALA A 117 -12.60 6.98 18.70
N LEU A 118 -12.85 6.12 19.69
CA LEU A 118 -13.60 6.48 20.91
C LEU A 118 -12.86 7.48 21.79
N ILE A 119 -11.53 7.33 21.95
CA ILE A 119 -10.70 8.29 22.69
C ILE A 119 -10.77 9.67 22.02
N LYS A 120 -10.61 9.73 20.69
CA LYS A 120 -10.73 10.99 19.93
C LYS A 120 -12.10 11.64 20.14
N ARG A 121 -13.16 10.84 20.15
CA ARG A 121 -14.52 11.33 20.43
C ARG A 121 -14.64 11.96 21.81
N GLU A 122 -14.07 11.33 22.84
CA GLU A 122 -14.07 11.86 24.21
C GLU A 122 -13.27 13.16 24.34
N GLN A 123 -12.28 13.35 23.47
CA GLN A 123 -11.47 14.56 23.37
C GLN A 123 -12.11 15.65 22.48
N GLU A 124 -13.36 15.46 22.04
CA GLU A 124 -14.07 16.35 21.09
C GLU A 124 -13.35 16.52 19.75
N GLU A 125 -12.46 15.59 19.41
CA GLU A 125 -11.77 15.54 18.14
C GLU A 125 -12.59 14.78 17.09
N ASN A 126 -12.08 14.75 15.85
CA ASN A 126 -12.66 13.90 14.81
C ASN A 126 -12.58 12.42 15.23
N ALA A 127 -13.73 11.81 15.53
CA ALA A 127 -13.88 10.43 15.98
C ALA A 127 -13.62 9.38 14.87
N ILE A 128 -12.75 9.71 13.91
CA ILE A 128 -12.38 8.87 12.78
C ILE A 128 -10.94 8.39 12.94
N THR A 129 -10.75 7.08 12.77
CA THR A 129 -9.43 6.44 12.67
C THR A 129 -9.31 5.78 11.30
N VAL A 130 -8.22 6.07 10.59
CA VAL A 130 -7.92 5.51 9.27
C VAL A 130 -6.67 4.66 9.32
N VAL A 131 -6.72 3.50 8.65
CA VAL A 131 -5.59 2.61 8.44
C VAL A 131 -5.46 2.30 6.96
N VAL A 132 -4.24 2.45 6.44
CA VAL A 132 -3.85 1.87 5.16
C VAL A 132 -3.30 0.47 5.43
N PHE A 133 -4.03 -0.54 4.98
CA PHE A 133 -3.72 -1.95 5.16
C PHE A 133 -3.08 -2.49 3.88
N THR A 134 -1.85 -2.97 4.00
CA THR A 134 -1.03 -3.46 2.89
C THR A 134 -0.76 -4.95 3.07
N LYS A 135 -1.09 -5.73 2.05
CA LYS A 135 -0.68 -7.12 1.86
C LYS A 135 -0.29 -7.27 0.39
N THR A 136 1.01 -7.15 0.12
CA THR A 136 1.55 -7.12 -1.25
C THR A 136 0.95 -8.23 -2.14
N PRO A 137 0.48 -7.90 -3.36
CA PRO A 137 0.50 -6.59 -4.03
C PRO A 137 -0.68 -5.66 -3.70
N GLU A 138 -1.58 -6.09 -2.82
CA GLU A 138 -2.85 -5.40 -2.59
C GLU A 138 -2.75 -4.40 -1.42
N THR A 139 -3.48 -3.31 -1.54
CA THR A 139 -3.62 -2.31 -0.48
C THR A 139 -5.05 -1.83 -0.47
N ILE A 140 -5.63 -1.78 0.73
CA ILE A 140 -6.96 -1.24 0.98
C ILE A 140 -6.88 -0.18 2.07
N LEU A 141 -7.93 0.61 2.18
CA LEU A 141 -8.11 1.52 3.30
C LEU A 141 -9.24 1.05 4.19
N ILE A 142 -9.00 1.06 5.49
CA ILE A 142 -9.99 0.77 6.53
C ILE A 142 -10.22 2.06 7.31
N CYS A 143 -11.47 2.46 7.46
CA CYS A 143 -11.89 3.62 8.22
C CYS A 143 -12.85 3.16 9.32
N VAL A 144 -12.62 3.62 10.54
CA VAL A 144 -13.51 3.43 11.68
C VAL A 144 -14.04 4.80 12.11
N ASP A 145 -15.35 4.95 12.11
CA ASP A 145 -16.07 6.16 12.52
C ASP A 145 -16.86 5.86 13.81
N ALA A 146 -16.39 6.39 14.93
CA ALA A 146 -17.03 6.23 16.24
C ALA A 146 -17.97 7.40 16.60
N SER A 147 -18.25 8.29 15.65
CA SER A 147 -19.15 9.43 15.88
C SER A 147 -20.57 8.95 16.21
N HIS A 148 -21.29 9.72 17.03
CA HIS A 148 -22.68 9.39 17.41
C HIS A 148 -23.66 9.30 16.24
N LYS A 149 -23.29 9.87 15.08
CA LYS A 149 -24.10 9.91 13.86
C LYS A 149 -23.67 8.83 12.84
N ALA A 150 -22.62 8.05 13.14
CA ALA A 150 -22.11 7.03 12.24
C ALA A 150 -23.16 5.92 12.04
N LYS A 151 -23.76 5.86 10.85
CA LYS A 151 -24.62 4.75 10.45
C LYS A 151 -23.84 3.46 10.19
N TYR A 152 -22.60 3.60 9.74
CA TYR A 152 -21.70 2.51 9.37
C TYR A 152 -20.36 2.72 10.08
N PRO A 153 -20.13 2.10 11.25
CA PRO A 153 -18.94 2.32 12.05
C PRO A 153 -17.64 1.85 11.40
N VAL A 154 -17.72 0.95 10.41
CA VAL A 154 -16.55 0.48 9.66
C VAL A 154 -16.82 0.64 8.16
N ILE A 155 -15.87 1.25 7.47
CA ILE A 155 -15.91 1.48 6.03
C ILE A 155 -14.59 0.98 5.44
N ILE A 156 -14.65 0.18 4.39
CA ILE A 156 -13.48 -0.31 3.67
C ILE A 156 -13.50 0.25 2.25
N PHE A 157 -12.39 0.83 1.80
CA PHE A 157 -12.19 1.18 0.41
C PHE A 157 -11.23 0.20 -0.25
N ASP A 158 -11.58 -0.22 -1.46
CA ASP A 158 -10.77 -1.09 -2.29
C ASP A 158 -10.71 -0.56 -3.71
N SER A 159 -9.48 -0.35 -4.21
CA SER A 159 -9.23 0.08 -5.59
C SER A 159 -9.27 -1.07 -6.60
N HIS A 160 -9.24 -2.32 -6.14
CA HIS A 160 -9.25 -3.51 -6.98
C HIS A 160 -10.69 -3.95 -7.30
N PRO A 161 -10.97 -4.36 -8.55
CA PRO A 161 -12.22 -5.00 -8.89
C PRO A 161 -12.24 -6.40 -8.26
N ARG A 162 -13.31 -6.71 -7.53
CA ARG A 162 -13.49 -8.04 -6.92
C ARG A 162 -14.38 -8.93 -7.77
N SER A 163 -13.96 -10.17 -7.99
CA SER A 163 -14.64 -11.15 -8.87
C SER A 163 -16.07 -11.48 -8.43
N PHE A 164 -16.39 -11.26 -7.16
CA PHE A 164 -17.71 -11.49 -6.59
C PHE A 164 -18.67 -10.29 -6.72
N GLU A 165 -18.22 -9.16 -7.27
CA GLU A 165 -19.08 -8.00 -7.54
C GLU A 165 -19.48 -7.92 -9.01
N LYS A 166 -20.75 -7.54 -9.24
CA LYS A 166 -21.31 -7.44 -10.60
C LYS A 166 -20.73 -6.27 -11.41
N ASN A 167 -20.25 -5.23 -10.72
CA ASN A 167 -19.63 -4.05 -11.33
C ASN A 167 -18.15 -4.03 -10.92
N LEU A 168 -17.28 -4.53 -11.80
CA LEU A 168 -15.85 -4.76 -11.57
C LEU A 168 -15.04 -3.45 -11.50
N GLY A 169 -15.24 -2.66 -10.44
CA GLY A 169 -14.51 -1.42 -10.20
C GLY A 169 -14.07 -1.23 -8.75
N ALA A 170 -13.48 -0.07 -8.48
CA ALA A 170 -13.15 0.35 -7.12
C ALA A 170 -14.42 0.70 -6.34
N GLY A 171 -14.36 0.61 -5.01
CA GLY A 171 -15.56 0.84 -4.22
C GLY A 171 -15.35 1.00 -2.73
N PHE A 172 -16.39 1.54 -2.10
CA PHE A 172 -16.56 1.55 -0.65
C PHE A 172 -17.55 0.48 -0.21
N TYR A 173 -17.19 -0.25 0.83
CA TYR A 173 -17.99 -1.27 1.50
C TYR A 173 -18.26 -0.81 2.93
N TYR A 174 -19.53 -0.78 3.32
CA TYR A 174 -20.01 -0.21 4.57
C TYR A 174 -20.56 -1.31 5.47
N PHE A 175 -20.11 -1.34 6.72
CA PHE A 175 -20.44 -2.39 7.67
C PHE A 175 -21.13 -1.80 8.90
N THR A 176 -22.14 -2.51 9.40
CA THR A 176 -22.83 -2.17 10.65
C THR A 176 -22.17 -2.82 11.87
N SER A 177 -21.27 -3.79 11.67
CA SER A 177 -20.56 -4.48 12.75
C SER A 177 -19.10 -4.76 12.38
N MET A 178 -18.22 -4.75 13.39
CA MET A 178 -16.82 -5.15 13.22
C MET A 178 -16.68 -6.62 12.82
N LYS A 179 -17.58 -7.48 13.29
CA LYS A 179 -17.59 -8.91 12.95
C LYS A 179 -17.81 -9.15 11.46
N ASP A 180 -18.70 -8.37 10.85
CA ASP A 180 -18.96 -8.50 9.41
C ASP A 180 -17.79 -7.95 8.58
N ALA A 181 -17.17 -6.86 9.05
CA ALA A 181 -15.94 -6.33 8.44
C ALA A 181 -14.77 -7.33 8.54
N ASP A 182 -14.61 -8.01 9.68
CA ASP A 182 -13.65 -9.10 9.88
C ASP A 182 -13.85 -10.24 8.88
N GLN A 183 -15.09 -10.72 8.75
CA GLN A 183 -15.43 -11.77 7.78
C GLN A 183 -15.17 -11.35 6.33
N HIS A 184 -15.42 -10.08 6.02
CA HIS A 184 -15.09 -9.53 4.71
C HIS A 184 -13.57 -9.49 4.47
N LEU A 185 -12.77 -9.04 5.44
CA LEU A 185 -11.31 -9.02 5.33
C LEU A 185 -10.73 -10.43 5.15
N HIS A 186 -11.26 -11.43 5.84
CA HIS A 186 -10.90 -12.84 5.61
C HIS A 186 -11.29 -13.35 4.21
N THR A 187 -12.32 -12.76 3.59
CA THR A 187 -12.70 -13.05 2.20
C THR A 187 -11.78 -12.35 1.21
N LEU A 188 -11.33 -11.13 1.50
CA LEU A 188 -10.40 -10.38 0.65
C LEU A 188 -8.99 -10.97 0.70
N PHE A 189 -8.55 -11.37 1.90
CA PHE A 189 -7.20 -11.84 2.16
C PHE A 189 -7.21 -13.24 2.79
N PRO A 190 -7.71 -14.26 2.07
CA PRO A 190 -7.75 -15.61 2.60
C PRO A 190 -6.32 -16.10 2.87
N TYR A 191 -6.14 -16.76 4.02
CA TYR A 191 -4.93 -17.53 4.28
C TYR A 191 -4.92 -18.78 3.41
N GLN A 192 -3.87 -18.95 2.62
CA GLN A 192 -3.68 -20.13 1.78
C GLN A 192 -2.35 -20.79 2.16
N GLU A 193 -2.43 -21.83 2.98
CA GLU A 193 -1.28 -22.52 3.58
C GLU A 193 -0.26 -23.02 2.54
N ASN A 194 -0.74 -23.46 1.38
CA ASN A 194 0.08 -24.06 0.32
C ASN A 194 0.34 -23.14 -0.88
N ALA A 195 -0.16 -21.90 -0.87
CA ALA A 195 -0.04 -21.03 -2.04
C ALA A 195 1.39 -20.54 -2.32
N TYR A 196 2.27 -20.58 -1.30
CA TYR A 196 3.60 -19.98 -1.36
C TYR A 196 4.73 -21.00 -1.18
N SER A 197 4.43 -22.31 -1.27
CA SER A 197 5.40 -23.39 -1.07
C SER A 197 6.54 -23.42 -2.11
N HIS A 198 6.40 -22.70 -3.22
CA HIS A 198 7.37 -22.57 -4.29
C HIS A 198 8.24 -21.31 -4.18
N LEU A 199 7.96 -20.42 -3.22
CA LEU A 199 8.74 -19.22 -2.97
C LEU A 199 9.81 -19.50 -1.91
N ASP A 200 10.90 -18.74 -1.92
CA ASP A 200 11.88 -18.80 -0.84
C ASP A 200 11.24 -18.39 0.51
N GLU A 201 11.86 -18.80 1.61
CA GLU A 201 11.28 -18.64 2.94
C GLU A 201 11.02 -17.17 3.32
N ASN A 202 11.87 -16.24 2.87
CA ASN A 202 11.70 -14.82 3.19
C ASN A 202 10.55 -14.21 2.39
N THR A 203 10.47 -14.54 1.10
CA THR A 203 9.35 -14.14 0.24
C THR A 203 8.03 -14.74 0.75
N ALA A 204 8.00 -16.04 1.04
CA ALA A 204 6.83 -16.71 1.60
C ALA A 204 6.38 -16.09 2.93
N ARG A 205 7.32 -15.69 3.80
CA ARG A 205 7.02 -14.97 5.05
C ARG A 205 6.39 -13.61 4.79
N ALA A 206 6.82 -12.85 3.78
CA ALA A 206 6.21 -11.57 3.43
C ALA A 206 4.75 -11.73 2.97
N TYR A 207 4.42 -12.78 2.20
CA TYR A 207 3.07 -13.02 1.68
C TYR A 207 2.04 -13.49 2.73
N VAL A 208 2.49 -13.98 3.89
CA VAL A 208 1.61 -14.37 5.01
C VAL A 208 1.44 -13.28 6.07
N MET A 209 2.13 -12.14 5.89
CA MET A 209 2.08 -10.99 6.78
C MET A 209 1.26 -9.87 6.16
N PHE A 210 0.80 -8.94 7.01
CA PHE A 210 0.30 -7.65 6.58
C PHE A 210 0.96 -6.53 7.37
N GLU A 211 0.90 -5.33 6.79
CA GLU A 211 1.27 -4.07 7.42
C GLU A 211 0.04 -3.16 7.47
N ALA A 212 -0.19 -2.52 8.61
CA ALA A 212 -1.31 -1.64 8.84
C ALA A 212 -0.79 -0.30 9.40
N ASN A 213 -0.78 0.72 8.56
CA ASN A 213 -0.31 2.06 8.90
C ASN A 213 -1.50 2.94 9.32
N THR A 214 -1.54 3.35 10.58
CA THR A 214 -2.56 4.27 11.08
C THR A 214 -2.18 5.70 10.73
N LEU A 215 -3.08 6.40 10.05
CA LEU A 215 -2.83 7.74 9.52
C LEU A 215 -3.67 8.80 10.23
N GLU A 216 -3.09 9.98 10.37
CA GLU A 216 -3.75 11.20 10.84
C GLU A 216 -3.46 12.36 9.91
N LEU A 217 -4.29 13.40 9.96
CA LEU A 217 -3.98 14.65 9.26
C LEU A 217 -2.80 15.31 9.95
N SER A 218 -1.86 15.82 9.15
CA SER A 218 -0.80 16.66 9.67
C SER A 218 -1.38 17.93 10.30
N LYS A 219 -0.65 18.55 11.22
CA LYS A 219 -1.03 19.87 11.77
C LYS A 219 -1.24 20.90 10.65
N HIS A 220 -0.39 20.87 9.63
CA HIS A 220 -0.52 21.76 8.47
C HIS A 220 -1.86 21.57 7.75
N ALA A 221 -2.32 20.33 7.55
CA ALA A 221 -3.59 20.02 6.90
C ALA A 221 -4.82 20.27 7.78
N ILE A 222 -4.67 20.23 9.10
CA ILE A 222 -5.73 20.67 10.03
C ILE A 222 -5.91 22.19 9.92
N ASP A 223 -4.80 22.94 9.98
CA ASP A 223 -4.81 24.41 9.90
C ASP A 223 -5.15 24.91 8.49
N ASN A 224 -4.78 24.15 7.46
CA ASN A 224 -5.00 24.46 6.05
C ASN A 224 -5.63 23.24 5.36
N PRO A 225 -6.94 23.02 5.51
CA PRO A 225 -7.63 21.88 4.92
C PRO A 225 -7.25 21.73 3.44
N PRO A 226 -6.71 20.56 3.02
CA PRO A 226 -6.31 20.38 1.64
C PRO A 226 -7.50 20.70 0.74
N LYS A 227 -7.29 21.65 -0.18
CA LYS A 227 -8.28 21.96 -1.20
C LYS A 227 -8.60 20.68 -1.95
N LEU A 228 -9.88 20.47 -2.21
CA LEU A 228 -10.32 19.46 -3.15
C LEU A 228 -9.59 19.74 -4.47
N ILE A 229 -8.59 18.93 -4.79
CA ILE A 229 -7.90 19.05 -6.07
C ILE A 229 -8.88 18.58 -7.15
N ASN A 230 -9.52 19.52 -7.84
CA ASN A 230 -10.19 19.24 -9.11
C ASN A 230 -9.11 19.26 -10.19
N GLU A 231 -8.22 18.28 -10.11
CA GLU A 231 -7.22 18.10 -11.13
C GLU A 231 -7.98 17.55 -12.34
N HIS A 232 -8.10 18.38 -13.37
CA HIS A 232 -8.29 17.91 -14.73
C HIS A 232 -7.02 17.18 -15.17
N VAL A 233 -6.64 16.12 -14.46
CA VAL A 233 -5.66 15.17 -14.98
C VAL A 233 -6.44 14.31 -15.95
N GLU A 234 -6.29 14.63 -17.23
CA GLU A 234 -6.68 13.74 -18.33
C GLU A 234 -5.71 12.56 -18.33
N LEU A 235 -5.92 11.61 -17.44
CA LEU A 235 -5.33 10.28 -17.58
C LEU A 235 -6.10 9.55 -18.68
N THR A 236 -5.38 9.09 -19.71
CA THR A 236 -5.94 8.15 -20.68
C THR A 236 -6.29 6.86 -19.95
N ALA A 237 -7.60 6.63 -19.76
CA ALA A 237 -8.08 5.31 -19.41
C ALA A 237 -7.68 4.35 -20.54
N ALA A 238 -7.12 3.19 -20.19
CA ALA A 238 -6.86 2.16 -21.18
C ALA A 238 -8.22 1.74 -21.76
N ALA A 239 -8.50 2.09 -23.02
CA ALA A 239 -9.77 1.83 -23.65
C ALA A 239 -10.02 0.30 -23.75
N LYS A 240 -10.74 -0.28 -22.79
CA LYS A 240 -11.34 -1.61 -22.95
C LYS A 240 -12.74 -1.64 -22.34
N LYS A 241 -13.72 -1.82 -23.23
CA LYS A 241 -15.03 -2.42 -22.92
C LYS A 241 -14.80 -3.69 -22.07
N PRO A 242 -15.70 -4.02 -21.13
CA PRO A 242 -15.65 -5.29 -20.41
C PRO A 242 -16.05 -6.41 -21.38
N ASN A 243 -15.11 -6.88 -22.19
CA ASN A 243 -15.25 -8.21 -22.75
C ASN A 243 -14.98 -9.19 -21.61
N SER A 244 -16.01 -9.99 -21.33
CA SER A 244 -15.99 -11.17 -20.49
C SER A 244 -14.68 -11.95 -20.61
N LEU A 245 -13.75 -11.71 -19.69
CA LEU A 245 -12.70 -12.66 -19.37
C LEU A 245 -13.33 -13.70 -18.45
N GLY A 246 -14.00 -14.66 -19.10
CA GLY A 246 -14.20 -15.96 -18.51
C GLY A 246 -12.83 -16.54 -18.16
N ASN A 247 -12.73 -17.07 -16.93
CA ASN A 247 -11.63 -17.89 -16.44
C ASN A 247 -10.22 -17.30 -16.62
N MET A 248 -9.89 -16.28 -15.83
CA MET A 248 -8.54 -16.20 -15.26
C MET A 248 -8.62 -16.51 -13.77
N VAL A 249 -8.71 -17.80 -13.49
CA VAL A 249 -8.17 -18.34 -12.24
C VAL A 249 -6.66 -18.12 -12.36
N ILE A 250 -6.12 -17.05 -11.76
CA ILE A 250 -4.69 -17.02 -11.44
C ILE A 250 -4.51 -17.88 -10.18
N SER A 251 -4.60 -19.19 -10.37
CA SER A 251 -3.85 -20.16 -9.58
C SER A 251 -2.62 -20.49 -10.41
N GLY A 252 -1.48 -19.92 -10.08
CA GLY A 252 -0.27 -20.11 -10.87
C GLY A 252 0.81 -19.12 -10.47
N SER A 253 1.60 -19.55 -9.49
CA SER A 253 3.02 -19.25 -9.31
C SER A 253 3.55 -17.97 -9.96
N VAL A 254 3.83 -16.98 -9.12
CA VAL A 254 4.91 -16.03 -9.41
C VAL A 254 6.19 -16.86 -9.42
N THR A 255 6.67 -17.24 -10.60
CA THR A 255 8.05 -17.69 -10.73
C THR A 255 8.95 -16.54 -10.28
N PRO A 256 9.96 -16.80 -9.43
CA PRO A 256 10.97 -15.80 -9.16
C PRO A 256 11.65 -15.45 -10.49
N ILE A 257 11.80 -14.16 -10.76
CA ILE A 257 12.71 -13.69 -11.79
C ILE A 257 14.10 -14.13 -11.31
N ASN A 258 14.64 -15.19 -11.92
CA ASN A 258 16.02 -15.60 -11.72
C ASN A 258 16.94 -14.44 -12.16
N ASP A 259 17.89 -14.12 -11.30
CA ASP A 259 19.02 -13.20 -11.51
C ASP A 259 20.02 -13.74 -12.56
N ASP A 260 19.58 -13.95 -13.81
CA ASP A 260 20.44 -14.42 -14.92
C ASP A 260 20.28 -13.59 -16.21
N PHE A 261 20.06 -12.27 -16.08
CA PHE A 261 20.15 -11.33 -17.21
C PHE A 261 21.44 -10.47 -17.17
N PHE A 262 22.56 -11.13 -16.88
CA PHE A 262 23.88 -10.67 -17.32
C PHE A 262 24.59 -11.87 -17.94
N ASN A 263 24.25 -12.19 -19.18
CA ASN A 263 25.22 -12.88 -20.03
C ASN A 263 25.02 -12.53 -21.50
N ASP A 264 26.16 -12.35 -22.16
CA ASP A 264 26.35 -11.80 -23.49
C ASP A 264 25.47 -12.45 -24.56
N ASN A 265 24.82 -11.62 -25.37
CA ASN A 265 24.67 -11.78 -26.82
C ASN A 265 24.15 -10.48 -27.43
N VAL A 266 25.08 -9.69 -27.97
CA VAL A 266 24.76 -8.58 -28.88
C VAL A 266 24.27 -9.20 -30.19
N ALA A 267 22.95 -9.27 -30.36
CA ALA A 267 22.37 -9.46 -31.68
C ALA A 267 22.34 -8.10 -32.38
N GLU A 268 23.12 -7.97 -33.45
CA GLU A 268 22.98 -6.90 -34.44
C GLU A 268 21.53 -6.83 -34.90
N VAL A 269 20.86 -5.72 -34.60
CA VAL A 269 19.58 -5.37 -35.22
C VAL A 269 19.89 -4.32 -36.27
N ASP A 270 19.76 -4.73 -37.53
CA ASP A 270 19.76 -3.90 -38.73
C ASP A 270 18.83 -2.69 -38.53
N VAL A 271 19.44 -1.50 -38.51
CA VAL A 271 18.71 -0.24 -38.47
C VAL A 271 18.21 0.06 -39.88
N LEU A 272 16.91 -0.17 -40.07
CA LEU A 272 16.19 0.31 -41.25
C LEU A 272 16.25 1.84 -41.32
N ASN A 273 16.91 2.26 -42.38
CA ASN A 273 17.12 3.60 -42.91
C ASN A 273 15.83 4.44 -42.99
N LEU A 274 15.76 5.56 -42.28
CA LEU A 274 14.79 6.64 -42.52
C LEU A 274 15.52 7.99 -42.46
N ASN A 275 15.89 8.46 -43.64
CA ASN A 275 16.39 9.80 -43.89
C ASN A 275 15.32 10.86 -43.60
N THR A 276 15.53 11.71 -42.59
CA THR A 276 15.02 13.08 -42.57
C THR A 276 15.95 14.02 -41.80
N THR A 277 16.61 14.91 -42.56
CA THR A 277 17.13 16.27 -42.23
C THR A 277 18.03 16.51 -40.98
N PRO A 278 19.23 17.10 -41.17
CA PRO A 278 20.23 17.28 -40.10
C PRO A 278 20.09 18.64 -39.42
N GLN A 279 19.41 18.73 -38.27
CA GLN A 279 19.53 19.92 -37.40
C GLN A 279 19.09 19.76 -35.93
N CYS A 280 18.95 18.54 -35.40
CA CYS A 280 18.54 18.33 -33.99
C CYS A 280 19.29 17.21 -33.24
N ASP A 281 20.45 16.77 -33.74
CA ASP A 281 21.17 15.64 -33.14
C ASP A 281 22.15 16.05 -32.03
N GLU A 282 22.77 17.23 -32.10
CA GLU A 282 23.81 17.63 -31.12
C GLU A 282 23.23 17.84 -29.71
N GLU A 283 22.04 18.41 -29.59
CA GLU A 283 21.38 18.64 -28.30
C GLU A 283 20.94 17.32 -27.65
N LEU A 284 20.42 16.37 -28.45
CA LEU A 284 20.04 15.05 -27.97
C LEU A 284 21.26 14.21 -27.56
N ILE A 285 22.36 14.31 -28.31
CA ILE A 285 23.63 13.66 -27.96
C ILE A 285 24.19 14.24 -26.65
N ARG A 286 24.12 15.57 -26.48
CA ARG A 286 24.54 16.25 -25.25
C ARG A 286 23.71 15.83 -24.05
N GLN A 287 22.38 15.81 -24.16
CA GLN A 287 21.47 15.38 -23.09
C GLN A 287 21.70 13.91 -22.72
N ASN A 288 21.91 13.02 -23.69
CA ASN A 288 22.23 11.62 -23.43
C ASN A 288 23.57 11.45 -22.70
N LYS A 289 24.57 12.27 -23.03
CA LYS A 289 25.86 12.25 -22.33
C LYS A 289 25.72 12.70 -20.88
N GLU A 290 24.98 13.78 -20.64
CA GLU A 290 24.72 14.29 -19.28
C GLU A 290 23.93 13.28 -18.43
N LEU A 291 22.94 12.60 -19.01
CA LEU A 291 22.18 11.54 -18.34
C LEU A 291 23.06 10.34 -17.99
N LYS A 292 23.97 9.92 -18.88
CA LYS A 292 24.93 8.84 -18.60
C LYS A 292 25.88 9.20 -17.46
N GLU A 293 26.38 10.43 -17.41
CA GLU A 293 27.23 10.91 -16.31
C GLU A 293 26.47 10.98 -14.98
N LYS A 294 25.22 11.46 -14.98
CA LYS A 294 24.36 11.45 -13.79
C LYS A 294 24.07 10.02 -13.30
N LEU A 295 23.80 9.10 -14.22
CA LEU A 295 23.57 7.69 -13.91
C LEU A 295 24.81 7.04 -13.30
N LEU A 296 26.00 7.30 -13.86
CA LEU A 296 27.26 6.78 -13.34
C LEU A 296 27.52 7.28 -11.91
N LYS A 297 27.34 8.58 -11.67
CA LYS A 297 27.50 9.19 -10.35
C LYS A 297 26.48 8.67 -9.33
N SER A 298 25.25 8.41 -9.78
CA SER A 298 24.22 7.78 -8.94
C SER A 298 24.60 6.35 -8.57
N ASN A 299 25.11 5.56 -9.52
CA ASN A 299 25.56 4.19 -9.28
C ASN A 299 26.74 4.12 -8.31
N GLU A 300 27.70 5.04 -8.40
CA GLU A 300 28.79 5.15 -7.43
C GLU A 300 28.25 5.45 -6.02
N ARG A 301 27.29 6.37 -5.91
CA ARG A 301 26.67 6.71 -4.62
C ARG A 301 25.90 5.51 -4.03
N VAL A 302 25.19 4.74 -4.86
CA VAL A 302 24.53 3.50 -4.44
C VAL A 302 25.57 2.51 -3.91
N LYS A 303 26.68 2.27 -4.62
CA LYS A 303 27.75 1.38 -4.14
C LYS A 303 28.31 1.84 -2.78
N THR A 304 28.53 3.14 -2.59
CA THR A 304 29.00 3.69 -1.31
C THR A 304 27.98 3.46 -0.19
N LEU A 305 26.69 3.70 -0.46
CA LEU A 305 25.63 3.50 0.53
C LEU A 305 25.44 2.02 0.88
N THR A 306 25.48 1.11 -0.10
CA THR A 306 25.42 -0.33 0.14
C THR A 306 26.54 -0.78 1.08
N LYS A 307 27.78 -0.34 0.82
CA LYS A 307 28.91 -0.62 1.71
C LYS A 307 28.70 -0.07 3.13
N SER A 308 28.19 1.16 3.25
CA SER A 308 27.89 1.75 4.56
C SER A 308 26.81 0.98 5.32
N ILE A 309 25.80 0.43 4.63
CA ILE A 309 24.75 -0.40 5.23
C ILE A 309 25.36 -1.73 5.70
N GLU A 310 26.19 -2.38 4.90
CA GLU A 310 26.88 -3.62 5.30
C GLU A 310 27.76 -3.41 6.55
N ASP A 311 28.47 -2.28 6.63
CA ASP A 311 29.30 -1.95 7.78
C ASP A 311 28.44 -1.69 9.04
N GLN A 312 27.27 -1.05 8.90
CA GLN A 312 26.32 -0.89 10.00
C GLN A 312 25.72 -2.22 10.47
N TRP A 313 25.40 -3.14 9.55
CA TRP A 313 24.91 -4.47 9.91
C TRP A 313 25.96 -5.28 10.68
N LYS A 314 27.23 -5.20 10.29
CA LYS A 314 28.33 -5.83 11.05
C LYS A 314 28.43 -5.26 12.45
N LEU A 315 28.29 -3.93 12.60
CA LEU A 315 28.30 -3.28 13.91
C LEU A 315 27.12 -3.72 14.79
N ILE A 316 25.91 -3.78 14.24
CA ILE A 316 24.72 -4.23 14.97
C ILE A 316 24.92 -5.66 15.45
N SER A 317 25.36 -6.56 14.57
CA SER A 317 25.61 -7.96 14.92
C SER A 317 26.67 -8.10 16.03
N HIS A 318 27.71 -7.25 16.00
CA HIS A 318 28.70 -7.20 17.07
C HIS A 318 28.09 -6.75 18.41
N LEU A 319 27.32 -5.66 18.42
CA LEU A 319 26.66 -5.15 19.64
C LEU A 319 25.64 -6.13 20.21
N GLU A 320 24.93 -6.88 19.36
CA GLU A 320 24.02 -7.95 19.81
C GLU A 320 24.79 -9.08 20.51
N SER A 321 25.96 -9.46 19.97
CA SER A 321 26.81 -10.48 20.60
C SER A 321 27.33 -10.02 21.98
N GLU A 322 27.73 -8.76 22.12
CA GLU A 322 28.16 -8.19 23.39
C GLU A 322 27.01 -8.12 24.40
N ASN A 323 25.81 -7.74 23.97
CA ASN A 323 24.63 -7.68 24.83
C ASN A 323 24.23 -9.07 25.34
N ILE A 324 24.32 -10.10 24.50
CA ILE A 324 24.11 -11.49 24.92
C ILE A 324 25.14 -11.90 25.98
N ALA A 325 26.43 -11.61 25.74
CA ALA A 325 27.49 -11.91 26.71
C ALA A 325 27.27 -11.20 28.06
N ALA A 326 26.90 -9.92 28.03
CA ALA A 326 26.59 -9.15 29.24
C ALA A 326 25.39 -9.73 30.01
N LYS A 327 24.33 -10.13 29.31
CA LYS A 327 23.17 -10.80 29.94
C LYS A 327 23.55 -12.14 30.60
N MET A 328 24.45 -12.91 29.97
CA MET A 328 24.96 -14.14 30.55
C MET A 328 25.76 -13.88 31.84
N GLN A 329 26.65 -12.88 31.84
CA GLN A 329 27.40 -12.49 33.04
C GLN A 329 26.48 -12.04 34.18
N VAL A 330 25.46 -11.23 33.89
CA VAL A 330 24.47 -10.81 34.89
C VAL A 330 23.71 -12.01 35.46
N HIS A 331 23.36 -12.99 34.62
CA HIS A 331 22.69 -14.21 35.08
C HIS A 331 23.59 -15.04 36.01
N GLU A 332 24.88 -15.17 35.68
CA GLU A 332 25.86 -15.87 36.50
C GLU A 332 26.11 -15.19 37.84
N LEU A 333 26.24 -13.86 37.86
CA LEU A 333 26.34 -13.07 39.10
C LEU A 333 25.11 -13.25 39.98
N LYS A 334 23.90 -13.24 39.40
CA LYS A 334 22.66 -13.51 40.13
C LYS A 334 22.65 -14.91 40.74
N LYS A 335 23.09 -15.93 39.99
CA LYS A 335 23.18 -17.31 40.49
C LYS A 335 24.15 -17.43 41.67
N ASN A 336 25.29 -16.75 41.63
CA ASN A 336 26.28 -16.75 42.71
C ASN A 336 25.81 -15.97 43.95
N PHE A 337 24.95 -14.97 43.78
CA PHE A 337 24.34 -14.25 44.89
C PHE A 337 23.30 -15.08 45.64
N THR A 338 22.51 -15.90 44.92
CA THR A 338 21.47 -16.76 45.52
C THR A 338 22.04 -17.96 46.29
N ILE A 339 23.29 -18.35 46.06
CA ILE A 339 23.95 -19.48 46.75
C ILE A 339 24.61 -19.05 48.08
N ASN A 340 24.84 -17.74 48.28
CA ASN A 340 25.48 -17.18 49.48
C ASN A 340 24.49 -16.53 50.47
N LEU A 341 23.19 -16.76 50.29
CA LEU A 341 22.09 -16.50 51.23
C LEU A 341 21.49 -17.83 51.66
#